data_AF-A0A1M6ZWN0-F1
#
_entry.id   AF-A0A1M6ZWN0-F1
#
_cell.length_a   1.000
_cell.length_b   1.000
_cell.length_c   1.000
_cell.angle_alpha   90.00
_cell.angle_beta   90.00
_cell.angle_gamma   90.00
#
_symmetry.space_group_name_H-M   'P 1'
#
loop_
_entity.id
_entity.type
_entity.pdbx_description
1 polymer ?
#
loop_
_entity_poly.entity_id
_entity_poly.type
_entity_poly.pdbx_seq_one_letter_code
_entity_poly.pdbx_strand_id
1 'polypeptide(L)'
;MTMNMNILNYYRSLSAFIVLGPLCFGQYQFEVKDASKNYDAIIHIENCFDGQCMDKGTVELFNNNNSKVQTFTSDNLVLYLGEGKRLERGKIIPLKKEQSPLIFGDFNFDGTEDLAIRNGNMGNYSSASYDVYVFNSTRMAFVKSKELTELASDNFDFFETDPVRKRIITFGKDGCCRLFTTEYEVIPNKGLDRVLDKEEDLTHEDYVKVTIKEKKNNKWTTRTKVYPSDQYNREKVK
;
A
#
# COMPACT_ATOMS: atom_id res chain seq x y z
N MET A 1 -64.41 31.22 59.01
CA MET A 1 -63.80 32.08 57.97
C MET A 1 -62.30 32.02 58.15
N THR A 2 -61.45 31.69 57.18
CA THR A 2 -61.57 31.08 55.85
C THR A 2 -60.13 30.70 55.52
N MET A 3 -59.93 29.54 54.92
CA MET A 3 -58.63 29.09 54.40
C MET A 3 -58.06 30.12 53.41
N ASN A 4 -56.73 30.24 53.30
CA ASN A 4 -56.12 29.96 52.00
C ASN A 4 -54.60 29.68 52.06
N MET A 5 -54.27 28.72 51.22
CA MET A 5 -52.99 28.10 50.93
C MET A 5 -52.28 28.90 49.83
N ASN A 6 -50.94 28.86 49.76
CA ASN A 6 -50.26 29.01 48.47
C ASN A 6 -48.98 28.17 48.42
N ILE A 7 -48.90 27.48 47.29
CA ILE A 7 -48.00 26.41 46.86
C ILE A 7 -46.80 27.03 46.11
N LEU A 8 -45.83 26.18 45.74
CA LEU A 8 -44.76 26.32 44.72
C LEU A 8 -43.39 26.81 45.25
N ASN A 9 -42.23 26.25 44.90
CA ASN A 9 -41.94 25.16 43.98
C ASN A 9 -40.58 24.51 44.28
N TYR A 10 -40.53 23.21 44.03
CA TYR A 10 -39.39 22.31 44.01
C TYR A 10 -38.50 22.60 42.79
N TYR A 11 -37.18 22.82 42.93
CA TYR A 11 -36.22 22.43 41.90
C TYR A 11 -34.87 22.08 42.54
N ARG A 12 -34.74 20.79 42.85
CA ARG A 12 -33.48 20.13 43.18
C ARG A 12 -32.77 19.88 41.84
N SER A 13 -31.77 20.68 41.53
CA SER A 13 -30.93 20.52 40.33
C SER A 13 -30.17 19.20 40.41
N LEU A 14 -30.71 18.15 39.82
CA LEU A 14 -29.98 16.91 39.57
C LEU A 14 -29.02 17.17 38.41
N SER A 15 -27.74 17.40 38.70
CA SER A 15 -26.69 17.37 37.69
C SER A 15 -26.60 15.96 37.13
N ALA A 16 -27.23 15.73 35.98
CA ALA A 16 -27.04 14.51 35.20
C ALA A 16 -25.62 14.53 34.61
N PHE A 17 -24.68 13.88 35.30
CA PHE A 17 -23.42 13.46 34.68
C PHE A 17 -23.75 12.42 33.61
N ILE A 18 -23.91 12.88 32.37
CA ILE A 18 -23.92 12.00 31.21
C ILE A 18 -22.49 11.48 31.06
N VAL A 19 -22.24 10.29 31.59
CA VAL A 19 -21.06 9.49 31.25
C VAL A 19 -21.26 9.03 29.81
N LEU A 20 -20.85 9.87 28.85
CA LEU A 20 -20.52 9.43 27.50
C LEU A 20 -19.27 8.56 27.63
N GLY A 21 -19.47 7.29 28.01
CA GLY A 21 -18.44 6.28 27.82
C GLY A 21 -18.05 6.28 26.34
N PRO A 22 -16.76 6.11 26.00
CA PRO A 22 -16.37 6.03 24.60
C PRO A 22 -17.20 4.93 23.96
N LEU A 23 -18.01 5.30 22.96
CA LEU A 23 -18.64 4.33 22.08
C LEU A 23 -17.49 3.58 21.42
N CYS A 24 -17.14 2.42 21.97
CA CYS A 24 -16.19 1.50 21.36
C CYS A 24 -16.91 0.89 20.16
N PHE A 25 -16.97 1.64 19.06
CA PHE A 25 -17.34 1.07 17.78
C PHE A 25 -16.24 0.08 17.43
N GLY A 26 -16.56 -1.21 17.47
CA GLY A 26 -15.61 -2.25 17.06
C GLY A 26 -15.14 -1.97 15.63
N GLN A 27 -13.83 -1.82 15.43
CA GLN A 27 -13.23 -1.78 14.10
C GLN A 27 -13.41 -3.13 13.40
N TYR A 28 -13.38 -3.14 12.08
CA TYR A 28 -13.26 -4.39 11.33
C TYR A 28 -11.87 -4.96 11.57
N GLN A 29 -11.81 -6.26 11.86
CA GLN A 29 -10.56 -6.94 12.16
C GLN A 29 -10.34 -8.05 11.16
N PHE A 30 -9.16 -8.08 10.57
CA PHE A 30 -8.79 -9.06 9.57
C PHE A 30 -7.53 -9.78 10.01
N GLU A 31 -7.51 -11.10 9.91
CA GLU A 31 -6.31 -11.89 10.14
C GLU A 31 -5.78 -12.41 8.81
N VAL A 32 -4.49 -12.18 8.57
CA VAL A 32 -3.73 -12.75 7.46
C VAL A 32 -2.73 -13.72 8.07
N LYS A 33 -3.10 -15.00 8.08
CA LYS A 33 -2.16 -16.08 8.40
C LYS A 33 -1.21 -16.29 7.22
N ASP A 34 0.04 -16.62 7.53
CA ASP A 34 1.10 -16.83 6.54
C ASP A 34 1.19 -15.63 5.57
N ALA A 35 1.07 -14.40 6.11
CA ALA A 35 1.16 -13.17 5.33
C ALA A 35 2.51 -13.08 4.60
N SER A 36 3.56 -13.63 5.23
CA SER A 36 4.83 -14.00 4.62
C SER A 36 5.34 -15.31 5.21
N LYS A 37 6.55 -15.75 4.81
CA LYS A 37 7.22 -16.89 5.43
C LYS A 37 7.50 -16.68 6.93
N ASN A 38 7.63 -15.42 7.34
CA ASN A 38 8.11 -15.05 8.68
C ASN A 38 7.04 -14.39 9.54
N TYR A 39 5.92 -13.97 8.93
CA TYR A 39 4.97 -13.10 9.59
C TYR A 39 3.50 -13.46 9.34
N ASP A 40 2.73 -13.31 10.42
CA ASP A 40 1.28 -13.14 10.41
C ASP A 40 0.94 -11.65 10.58
N ALA A 41 -0.27 -11.25 10.18
CA ALA A 41 -0.76 -9.89 10.42
C ALA A 41 -2.19 -9.86 10.94
N ILE A 42 -2.46 -8.90 11.84
CA ILE A 42 -3.82 -8.48 12.21
C ILE A 42 -4.00 -7.05 11.71
N ILE A 43 -5.08 -6.83 10.97
CA ILE A 43 -5.38 -5.55 10.33
C ILE A 43 -6.69 -5.03 10.89
N HIS A 44 -6.66 -3.78 11.36
CA HIS A 44 -7.84 -3.07 11.83
C HIS A 44 -8.16 -1.94 10.87
N ILE A 45 -9.42 -1.84 10.42
CA ILE A 45 -9.89 -0.76 9.53
C ILE A 45 -11.22 -0.21 10.06
N GLU A 46 -11.36 1.11 10.05
CA GLU A 46 -12.55 1.79 10.58
C GLU A 46 -13.81 1.48 9.79
N ASN A 47 -13.74 1.57 8.45
CA ASN A 47 -14.92 1.54 7.59
C ASN A 47 -14.80 0.46 6.52
N CYS A 48 -15.88 -0.30 6.35
CA CYS A 48 -16.06 -1.22 5.24
C CYS A 48 -17.46 -1.06 4.65
N PHE A 49 -17.55 -1.01 3.33
CA PHE A 49 -18.77 -0.88 2.55
C PHE A 49 -18.60 -1.59 1.21
N ASP A 50 -19.62 -2.32 0.75
CA ASP A 50 -19.69 -2.97 -0.57
C ASP A 50 -18.42 -3.73 -1.00
N GLY A 51 -17.88 -4.58 -0.12
CA GLY A 51 -16.71 -5.40 -0.44
C GLY A 51 -15.39 -4.62 -0.46
N GLN A 52 -15.35 -3.42 0.12
CA GLN A 52 -14.12 -2.67 0.30
C GLN A 52 -14.03 -2.12 1.71
N CYS A 53 -12.81 -1.99 2.23
CA CYS A 53 -12.51 -1.30 3.46
C CYS A 53 -11.49 -0.17 3.20
N MET A 54 -11.71 0.98 3.83
CA MET A 54 -10.91 2.20 3.64
C MET A 54 -10.82 3.02 4.94
N ASP A 55 -10.11 4.14 4.88
CA ASP A 55 -9.87 5.11 5.97
C ASP A 55 -8.81 4.64 6.97
N LYS A 56 -8.82 5.20 8.19
CA LYS A 56 -7.79 4.94 9.17
C LYS A 56 -7.75 3.48 9.54
N GLY A 57 -6.54 2.97 9.67
CA GLY A 57 -6.31 1.59 10.06
C GLY A 57 -4.95 1.35 10.66
N THR A 58 -4.83 0.18 11.29
CA THR A 58 -3.58 -0.29 11.88
C THR A 58 -3.25 -1.68 11.38
N VAL A 59 -1.97 -1.94 11.20
CA VAL A 59 -1.44 -3.28 10.88
C VAL A 59 -0.54 -3.69 12.04
N GLU A 60 -0.91 -4.76 12.73
CA GLU A 60 -0.08 -5.41 13.72
C GLU A 60 0.60 -6.62 13.10
N LEU A 61 1.93 -6.63 13.12
CA LEU A 61 2.75 -7.70 12.57
C LEU A 61 3.20 -8.63 13.69
N PHE A 62 3.08 -9.94 13.48
CA PHE A 62 3.48 -10.97 14.44
C PHE A 62 4.47 -11.93 13.78
N ASN A 63 5.47 -12.39 14.54
CA ASN A 63 6.37 -13.43 14.05
C ASN A 63 5.76 -14.83 14.21
N ASN A 64 6.44 -15.86 13.68
CA ASN A 64 6.00 -17.26 13.76
C ASN A 64 5.85 -17.82 15.19
N ASN A 65 6.38 -17.14 16.21
CA ASN A 65 6.18 -17.48 17.63
C ASN A 65 4.99 -16.73 18.25
N ASN A 66 4.13 -16.12 17.42
CA ASN A 66 2.98 -15.31 17.81
C ASN A 66 3.35 -14.10 18.69
N SER A 67 4.59 -13.62 18.59
CA SER A 67 5.04 -12.42 19.29
C SER A 67 4.88 -11.20 18.40
N LYS A 68 4.26 -10.14 18.92
CA LYS A 68 4.09 -8.88 18.18
C LYS A 68 5.45 -8.25 17.88
N VAL A 69 5.71 -8.00 16.61
CA VAL A 69 6.93 -7.39 16.09
C VAL A 69 6.81 -5.89 16.08
N GLN A 70 5.78 -5.36 15.40
CA GLN A 70 5.58 -3.93 15.23
C GLN A 70 4.12 -3.62 14.88
N THR A 71 3.66 -2.43 15.24
CA THR A 71 2.37 -1.88 14.80
C THR A 71 2.61 -0.71 13.86
N PHE A 72 1.89 -0.68 12.75
CA PHE A 72 1.90 0.38 11.75
C PHE A 72 0.54 1.06 11.71
N THR A 73 0.53 2.33 11.36
CA THR A 73 -0.69 3.15 11.24
C THR A 73 -0.76 3.74 9.84
N SER A 74 -1.95 3.78 9.26
CA SER A 74 -2.20 4.48 8.00
C SER A 74 -3.47 5.30 8.16
N ASP A 75 -3.47 6.54 7.67
CA ASP A 75 -4.66 7.39 7.64
C ASP A 75 -5.66 6.96 6.55
N ASN A 76 -5.22 6.14 5.59
CA ASN A 76 -6.02 5.69 4.46
C ASN A 76 -5.63 4.26 4.04
N LEU A 77 -5.84 3.29 4.93
CA LEU A 77 -5.61 1.87 4.66
C LEU A 77 -6.69 1.32 3.75
N VAL A 78 -6.32 0.81 2.57
CA VAL A 78 -7.28 0.31 1.58
C VAL A 78 -7.18 -1.20 1.43
N LEU A 79 -8.31 -1.89 1.55
CA LEU A 79 -8.44 -3.34 1.44
C LEU A 79 -9.65 -3.69 0.56
N TYR A 80 -9.44 -4.50 -0.46
CA TYR A 80 -10.52 -4.99 -1.34
C TYR A 80 -10.88 -6.43 -0.97
N LEU A 81 -12.15 -6.63 -0.62
CA LEU A 81 -12.75 -7.90 -0.27
C LEU A 81 -13.71 -8.25 -1.39
N GLY A 82 -13.29 -9.12 -2.32
CA GLY A 82 -14.16 -9.58 -3.42
C GLY A 82 -15.58 -9.94 -2.93
N GLU A 83 -16.56 -9.80 -3.81
CA GLU A 83 -17.99 -9.85 -3.47
C GLU A 83 -18.39 -11.04 -2.58
N GLY A 84 -19.37 -10.82 -1.69
CA GLY A 84 -20.04 -11.89 -0.95
C GLY A 84 -19.46 -12.25 0.43
N LYS A 85 -18.40 -11.57 0.92
CA LYS A 85 -17.95 -11.76 2.32
C LYS A 85 -18.88 -11.01 3.30
N ARG A 86 -19.46 -11.73 4.26
CA ARG A 86 -20.21 -11.12 5.37
C ARG A 86 -19.23 -10.46 6.36
N LEU A 87 -19.24 -9.14 6.42
CA LEU A 87 -18.38 -8.36 7.31
C LEU A 87 -19.11 -8.03 8.60
N GLU A 88 -18.54 -8.44 9.73
CA GLU A 88 -19.10 -8.18 11.05
C GLU A 88 -18.07 -7.48 11.94
N ARG A 89 -18.45 -6.34 12.50
CA ARG A 89 -17.60 -5.61 13.46
C ARG A 89 -17.40 -6.46 14.72
N GLY A 90 -16.20 -6.40 15.29
CA GLY A 90 -15.85 -7.13 16.52
C GLY A 90 -15.58 -8.63 16.34
N LYS A 91 -15.60 -9.16 15.10
CA LYS A 91 -15.10 -10.50 14.79
C LYS A 91 -13.84 -10.40 13.94
N ILE A 92 -12.94 -11.36 14.12
CA ILE A 92 -11.77 -11.55 13.26
C ILE A 92 -12.22 -12.24 11.98
N ILE A 93 -11.92 -11.63 10.84
CA ILE A 93 -12.27 -12.11 9.51
C ILE A 93 -10.99 -12.62 8.83
N PRO A 94 -10.90 -13.90 8.44
CA PRO A 94 -9.71 -14.40 7.78
C PRO A 94 -9.59 -13.87 6.33
N LEU A 95 -8.38 -13.47 5.97
CA LEU A 95 -7.97 -13.08 4.63
C LEU A 95 -6.88 -14.00 4.11
N LYS A 96 -6.93 -14.27 2.80
CA LYS A 96 -5.80 -14.86 2.11
C LYS A 96 -4.74 -13.79 1.85
N LYS A 97 -3.48 -14.19 1.70
CA LYS A 97 -2.36 -13.31 1.36
C LYS A 97 -2.66 -12.44 0.13
N GLU A 98 -3.29 -12.98 -0.90
CA GLU A 98 -3.59 -12.26 -2.15
C GLU A 98 -4.67 -11.19 -1.98
N GLN A 99 -5.45 -11.25 -0.89
CA GLN A 99 -6.45 -10.25 -0.53
C GLN A 99 -5.89 -9.20 0.45
N SER A 100 -4.69 -9.43 0.97
CA SER A 100 -4.05 -8.58 1.97
C SER A 100 -3.61 -7.25 1.34
N PRO A 101 -3.70 -6.12 2.07
CA PRO A 101 -3.11 -4.85 1.64
C PRO A 101 -1.59 -4.79 1.86
N LEU A 102 -0.98 -5.93 2.22
CA LEU A 102 0.42 -6.06 2.60
C LEU A 102 1.20 -6.79 1.50
N ILE A 103 2.37 -6.25 1.15
CA ILE A 103 3.31 -6.88 0.23
C ILE A 103 4.63 -7.06 0.98
N PHE A 104 5.13 -8.30 1.00
CA PHE A 104 6.42 -8.65 1.59
C PHE A 104 7.41 -9.01 0.49
N GLY A 105 8.66 -8.60 0.65
CA GLY A 105 9.76 -8.91 -0.26
C GLY A 105 11.06 -8.28 0.21
N ASP A 106 12.18 -8.63 -0.40
CA ASP A 106 13.48 -7.97 -0.14
C ASP A 106 13.64 -6.83 -1.15
N PHE A 107 13.18 -5.63 -0.79
CA PHE A 107 13.09 -4.50 -1.72
C PHE A 107 14.43 -3.77 -1.87
N ASN A 108 15.28 -3.83 -0.83
CA ASN A 108 16.60 -3.21 -0.84
C ASN A 108 17.75 -4.19 -1.17
N PHE A 109 17.44 -5.47 -1.40
CA PHE A 109 18.37 -6.53 -1.75
C PHE A 109 19.46 -6.80 -0.70
N ASP A 110 19.11 -6.65 0.58
CA ASP A 110 20.00 -6.92 1.71
C ASP A 110 19.84 -8.32 2.32
N GLY A 111 18.89 -9.11 1.80
CA GLY A 111 18.60 -10.48 2.25
C GLY A 111 17.60 -10.55 3.40
N THR A 112 17.06 -9.42 3.87
CA THR A 112 15.99 -9.37 4.85
C THR A 112 14.65 -9.05 4.20
N GLU A 113 13.56 -9.46 4.85
CA GLU A 113 12.21 -9.24 4.32
C GLU A 113 11.70 -7.87 4.78
N ASP A 114 11.34 -7.04 3.81
CA ASP A 114 10.73 -5.73 3.93
C ASP A 114 9.18 -5.82 3.83
N LEU A 115 8.50 -4.71 4.12
CA LEU A 115 7.04 -4.62 4.14
C LEU A 115 6.55 -3.37 3.43
N ALA A 116 5.62 -3.51 2.49
CA ALA A 116 4.83 -2.42 1.94
C ALA A 116 3.36 -2.55 2.40
N ILE A 117 2.76 -1.43 2.81
CA ILE A 117 1.38 -1.35 3.30
C ILE A 117 0.63 -0.39 2.40
N ARG A 118 -0.47 -0.84 1.79
CA ARG A 118 -1.29 0.03 0.94
C ARG A 118 -1.85 1.20 1.75
N ASN A 119 -1.52 2.42 1.36
CA ASN A 119 -1.87 3.66 2.06
C ASN A 119 -2.84 4.54 1.27
N GLY A 120 -3.46 3.99 0.21
CA GLY A 120 -4.43 4.71 -0.58
C GLY A 120 -4.42 4.31 -2.06
N ASN A 121 -4.85 5.29 -2.84
CA ASN A 121 -4.93 5.27 -4.30
C ASN A 121 -4.29 6.55 -4.86
N MET A 122 -3.12 6.92 -4.35
CA MET A 122 -2.42 8.17 -4.71
C MET A 122 -1.51 8.00 -5.95
N GLY A 123 -1.37 6.78 -6.46
CA GLY A 123 -0.63 6.46 -7.66
C GLY A 123 -1.21 7.12 -8.91
N ASN A 124 -0.45 7.05 -10.01
CA ASN A 124 -0.88 7.60 -11.30
C ASN A 124 -2.23 7.00 -11.72
N TYR A 125 -3.17 7.85 -12.16
CA TYR A 125 -4.56 7.48 -12.48
C TYR A 125 -5.31 6.80 -11.32
N SER A 126 -5.04 7.24 -10.09
CA SER A 126 -5.62 6.68 -8.87
C SER A 126 -5.29 5.20 -8.67
N SER A 127 -4.13 4.75 -9.17
CA SER A 127 -3.60 3.43 -8.87
C SER A 127 -3.19 3.33 -7.39
N ALA A 128 -2.99 2.10 -6.92
CA ALA A 128 -2.64 1.83 -5.54
C ALA A 128 -1.35 2.57 -5.14
N SER A 129 -1.30 3.03 -3.90
CA SER A 129 -0.12 3.65 -3.30
C SER A 129 0.26 2.94 -2.00
N TYR A 130 1.54 3.00 -1.62
CA TYR A 130 2.05 2.23 -0.49
C TYR A 130 3.07 3.00 0.36
N ASP A 131 2.97 2.80 1.67
CA ASP A 131 4.06 3.07 2.59
C ASP A 131 5.01 1.87 2.60
N VAL A 132 6.30 2.09 2.30
CA VAL A 132 7.30 1.02 2.25
C VAL A 132 8.24 1.13 3.45
N TYR A 133 8.42 0.02 4.16
CA TYR A 133 9.24 -0.11 5.35
C TYR A 133 10.33 -1.16 5.11
N VAL A 134 11.57 -0.76 5.34
CA VAL A 134 12.74 -1.64 5.23
C VAL A 134 13.12 -2.16 6.61
N PHE A 135 13.43 -3.45 6.73
CA PHE A 135 13.87 -4.00 8.01
C PHE A 135 15.29 -3.53 8.34
N ASN A 136 15.44 -2.80 9.44
CA ASN A 136 16.74 -2.36 9.91
C ASN A 136 17.27 -3.33 10.98
N SER A 137 18.23 -4.17 10.62
CA SER A 137 18.82 -5.18 11.51
C SER A 137 19.52 -4.61 12.75
N THR A 138 20.03 -3.38 12.70
CA THR A 138 20.66 -2.74 13.87
C THR A 138 19.61 -2.28 14.88
N ARG A 139 18.47 -1.76 14.40
CA ARG A 139 17.36 -1.30 15.24
C ARG A 139 16.37 -2.42 15.57
N MET A 140 16.50 -3.57 14.90
CA MET A 140 15.55 -4.69 14.97
C MET A 140 14.11 -4.24 14.73
N ALA A 141 13.91 -3.34 13.75
CA ALA A 141 12.64 -2.70 13.49
C ALA A 141 12.46 -2.35 12.01
N PHE A 142 11.21 -2.32 11.55
CA PHE A 142 10.84 -1.82 10.23
C PHE A 142 10.85 -0.30 10.22
N VAL A 143 11.64 0.30 9.32
CA VAL A 143 11.81 1.75 9.20
C VAL A 143 11.28 2.20 7.84
N LYS A 144 10.41 3.20 7.83
CA LYS A 144 9.83 3.74 6.60
C LYS A 144 10.93 4.28 5.68
N SER A 145 10.99 3.78 4.46
CA SER A 145 11.89 4.25 3.41
C SER A 145 11.19 5.30 2.57
N LYS A 146 11.70 6.53 2.61
CA LYS A 146 11.13 7.65 1.85
C LYS A 146 11.20 7.38 0.34
N GLU A 147 12.38 7.03 -0.18
CA GLU A 147 12.58 6.82 -1.62
C GLU A 147 11.71 5.68 -2.17
N LEU A 148 11.58 4.57 -1.44
CA LEU A 148 10.73 3.45 -1.87
C LEU A 148 9.23 3.79 -1.77
N THR A 149 8.84 4.54 -0.74
CA THR A 149 7.46 5.02 -0.58
C THR A 149 7.07 5.96 -1.73
N GLU A 150 7.96 6.87 -2.13
CA GLU A 150 7.75 7.74 -3.29
C GLU A 150 7.60 6.92 -4.57
N LEU A 151 8.49 5.95 -4.84
CA LEU A 151 8.33 5.09 -6.01
C LEU A 151 7.02 4.29 -5.99
N ALA A 152 6.61 3.78 -4.83
CA ALA A 152 5.37 3.02 -4.67
C ALA A 152 4.10 3.88 -4.60
N SER A 153 4.22 5.21 -4.60
CA SER A 153 3.09 6.14 -4.52
C SER A 153 2.97 7.05 -5.74
N ASP A 154 4.04 7.26 -6.51
CA ASP A 154 4.06 8.19 -7.65
C ASP A 154 4.01 7.47 -9.01
N ASN A 155 4.02 6.13 -9.02
CA ASN A 155 4.01 5.32 -10.24
C ASN A 155 2.64 4.64 -10.45
N PHE A 156 2.55 3.85 -11.52
CA PHE A 156 1.35 3.07 -11.82
C PHE A 156 1.42 1.75 -11.05
N ASP A 157 0.81 1.73 -9.87
CA ASP A 157 0.83 0.60 -8.91
C ASP A 157 2.21 0.35 -8.25
N PHE A 158 2.32 -0.73 -7.48
CA PHE A 158 3.55 -1.13 -6.79
C PHE A 158 4.67 -1.49 -7.79
N PHE A 159 5.92 -1.25 -7.38
CA PHE A 159 7.09 -1.58 -8.20
C PHE A 159 7.37 -3.09 -8.20
N GLU A 160 8.03 -3.56 -9.26
CA GLU A 160 8.62 -4.90 -9.31
C GLU A 160 10.06 -4.89 -8.82
N THR A 161 10.57 -6.08 -8.44
CA THR A 161 11.96 -6.28 -8.06
C THR A 161 12.61 -7.35 -8.94
N ASP A 162 13.83 -7.08 -9.38
CA ASP A 162 14.71 -8.03 -10.04
C ASP A 162 15.89 -8.32 -9.10
N PRO A 163 15.84 -9.40 -8.30
CA PRO A 163 16.89 -9.71 -7.32
C PRO A 163 18.20 -10.16 -7.98
N VAL A 164 18.17 -10.64 -9.23
CA VAL A 164 19.37 -11.06 -9.95
C VAL A 164 20.20 -9.85 -10.36
N ARG A 165 19.54 -8.83 -10.92
CA ARG A 165 20.18 -7.56 -11.30
C ARG A 165 20.18 -6.52 -10.18
N LYS A 166 19.53 -6.80 -9.06
CA LYS A 166 19.26 -5.86 -7.96
C LYS A 166 18.65 -4.56 -8.47
N ARG A 167 17.52 -4.70 -9.18
CA ARG A 167 16.79 -3.57 -9.78
C ARG A 167 15.38 -3.44 -9.21
N ILE A 168 14.98 -2.21 -8.97
CA ILE A 168 13.58 -1.84 -8.76
C ILE A 168 13.03 -1.35 -10.08
N ILE A 169 11.86 -1.83 -10.48
CA ILE A 169 11.26 -1.55 -11.78
C ILE A 169 9.91 -0.89 -11.54
N THR A 170 9.75 0.35 -11.99
CA THR A 170 8.47 1.06 -11.93
C THR A 170 7.86 1.16 -13.31
N PHE A 171 6.52 1.18 -13.34
CA PHE A 171 5.75 1.34 -14.55
C PHE A 171 4.96 2.65 -14.52
N GLY A 172 4.79 3.23 -15.69
CA GLY A 172 4.04 4.47 -15.87
C GLY A 172 3.34 4.48 -17.21
N LYS A 173 2.39 5.40 -17.36
CA LYS A 173 1.78 5.70 -18.65
C LYS A 173 1.42 7.18 -18.73
N ASP A 174 1.38 7.72 -19.94
CA ASP A 174 0.79 9.03 -20.16
C ASP A 174 -0.74 8.94 -20.31
N GLY A 175 -1.36 10.08 -20.65
CA GLY A 175 -2.81 10.20 -20.81
C GLY A 175 -3.40 9.46 -22.02
N CYS A 176 -2.56 8.78 -22.80
CA CYS A 176 -2.95 8.09 -24.03
C CYS A 176 -2.28 6.71 -24.07
N CYS A 177 -1.10 6.70 -24.69
CA CYS A 177 -0.62 5.59 -25.50
C CYS A 177 0.89 5.39 -25.33
N ARG A 178 1.52 6.15 -24.44
CA ARG A 178 2.92 5.94 -24.06
C ARG A 178 2.99 5.17 -22.75
N LEU A 179 3.76 4.11 -22.77
CA LEU A 179 4.09 3.31 -21.59
C LEU A 179 5.54 3.56 -21.21
N PHE A 180 5.80 3.71 -19.92
CA PHE A 180 7.12 3.96 -19.37
C PHE A 180 7.51 2.81 -18.44
N THR A 181 8.76 2.37 -18.56
CA THR A 181 9.41 1.52 -17.58
C THR A 181 10.67 2.23 -17.11
N THR A 182 10.82 2.41 -15.80
CA THR A 182 12.03 2.98 -15.22
C THR A 182 12.67 1.94 -14.31
N GLU A 183 13.97 1.69 -14.49
CA GLU A 183 14.72 0.82 -13.57
C GLU A 183 15.69 1.63 -12.71
N TYR A 184 15.75 1.25 -11.44
CA TYR A 184 16.65 1.80 -10.45
C TYR A 184 17.57 0.71 -9.91
N GLU A 185 18.86 1.01 -9.82
CA GLU A 185 19.83 0.24 -9.07
C GLU A 185 19.78 0.64 -7.59
N VAL A 186 19.63 -0.34 -6.70
CA VAL A 186 19.79 -0.08 -5.26
C VAL A 186 21.27 -0.09 -4.94
N ILE A 187 21.80 1.06 -4.53
CA ILE A 187 23.19 1.19 -4.10
C ILE A 187 23.22 1.16 -2.56
N PRO A 188 23.85 0.14 -1.95
CA PRO A 188 23.94 0.04 -0.50
C PRO A 188 24.46 1.33 0.15
N ASN A 189 23.75 1.81 1.17
CA ASN A 189 24.06 3.03 1.92
C ASN A 189 24.06 4.34 1.10
N LYS A 190 23.61 4.32 -0.15
CA LYS A 190 23.57 5.50 -1.02
C LYS A 190 22.17 5.81 -1.56
N GLY A 191 21.30 4.81 -1.66
CA GLY A 191 19.93 4.97 -2.14
C GLY A 191 19.77 4.45 -3.57
N LEU A 192 18.78 4.98 -4.28
CA LEU A 192 18.43 4.54 -5.64
C LEU A 192 19.17 5.34 -6.71
N ASP A 193 19.79 4.64 -7.68
CA ASP A 193 20.32 5.25 -8.90
C ASP A 193 19.47 4.84 -10.10
N ARG A 194 18.90 5.81 -10.79
CA ARG A 194 18.12 5.57 -12.01
C ARG A 194 19.07 5.14 -13.14
N VAL A 195 18.85 3.95 -13.71
CA VAL A 195 19.78 3.33 -14.68
C VAL A 195 19.16 3.01 -16.02
N LEU A 196 17.83 2.93 -16.14
CA LEU A 196 17.16 2.68 -17.41
C LEU A 196 15.84 3.44 -17.49
N ASP A 197 15.57 4.03 -18.64
CA ASP A 197 14.26 4.53 -19.05
C ASP A 197 13.88 3.87 -20.36
N LYS A 198 12.73 3.22 -20.38
CA LYS A 198 12.11 2.71 -21.59
C LYS A 198 10.80 3.44 -21.80
N GLU A 199 10.63 3.97 -23.00
CA GLU A 199 9.37 4.50 -23.50
C GLU A 199 8.93 3.63 -24.67
N GLU A 200 7.70 3.15 -24.62
CA GLU A 200 7.00 2.54 -25.73
C GLU A 200 5.92 3.50 -26.18
N ASP A 201 6.07 4.09 -27.37
CA ASP A 201 5.10 4.99 -27.98
C ASP A 201 4.20 4.21 -28.94
N LEU A 202 2.95 3.99 -28.53
CA LEU A 202 1.89 3.31 -29.28
C LEU A 202 0.88 4.29 -29.89
N THR A 203 1.26 5.56 -30.10
CA THR A 203 0.35 6.57 -30.68
C THR A 203 -0.10 6.24 -32.11
N HIS A 204 0.65 5.38 -32.83
CA HIS A 204 0.31 4.96 -34.19
C HIS A 204 -0.12 3.49 -34.19
N GLU A 205 -1.15 3.16 -34.96
CA GLU A 205 -1.71 1.80 -35.00
C GLU A 205 -0.75 0.80 -35.65
N ASP A 206 -0.03 1.21 -36.71
CA ASP A 206 0.78 0.31 -37.52
C ASP A 206 2.15 -0.02 -36.91
N TYR A 207 2.67 0.82 -36.00
CA TYR A 207 3.98 0.62 -35.41
C TYR A 207 4.09 1.08 -33.96
N VAL A 208 5.01 0.44 -33.24
CA VAL A 208 5.44 0.85 -31.90
C VAL A 208 6.86 1.39 -31.98
N LYS A 209 7.08 2.60 -31.47
CA LYS A 209 8.41 3.18 -31.34
C LYS A 209 8.91 2.97 -29.91
N VAL A 210 9.95 2.14 -29.76
CA VAL A 210 10.58 1.87 -28.47
C VAL A 210 11.87 2.69 -28.35
N THR A 211 11.93 3.56 -27.35
CA THR A 211 13.13 4.32 -27.00
C THR A 211 13.65 3.83 -25.66
N ILE A 212 14.92 3.42 -25.61
CA ILE A 212 15.59 3.01 -24.37
C ILE A 212 16.76 3.94 -24.12
N LYS A 213 16.72 4.62 -22.98
CA LYS A 213 17.87 5.32 -22.39
C LYS A 213 18.46 4.42 -21.32
N GLU A 214 19.76 4.20 -21.36
CA GLU A 214 20.46 3.32 -20.42
C GLU A 214 21.73 4.00 -19.93
N LYS A 215 21.93 3.99 -18.61
CA LYS A 215 23.08 4.56 -17.94
C LYS A 215 24.18 3.51 -17.84
N LYS A 216 25.27 3.70 -18.60
CA LYS A 216 26.48 2.86 -18.53
C LYS A 216 27.66 3.73 -18.15
N ASN A 217 28.41 3.33 -17.12
CA ASN A 217 29.57 4.08 -16.62
C ASN A 217 29.24 5.55 -16.34
N ASN A 218 28.11 5.81 -15.66
CA ASN A 218 27.57 7.15 -15.38
C ASN A 218 27.26 8.03 -16.59
N LYS A 219 27.19 7.47 -17.79
CA LYS A 219 26.79 8.18 -19.02
C LYS A 219 25.53 7.56 -19.59
N TRP A 220 24.57 8.40 -19.95
CA TRP A 220 23.35 7.98 -20.61
C TRP A 220 23.60 7.75 -22.10
N THR A 221 23.13 6.62 -22.60
CA THR A 221 23.08 6.30 -24.03
C THR A 221 21.64 6.10 -24.42
N THR A 222 21.27 6.47 -25.65
CA THR A 222 19.89 6.33 -26.14
C THR A 222 19.88 5.51 -27.40
N ARG A 223 18.96 4.54 -27.47
CA ARG A 223 18.65 3.78 -28.67
C ARG A 223 17.16 3.84 -28.94
N THR A 224 16.79 3.93 -30.20
CA THR A 224 15.39 3.92 -30.63
C THR A 224 15.23 2.87 -31.73
N LYS A 225 14.19 2.06 -31.63
CA LYS A 225 13.81 1.10 -32.66
C LYS A 225 12.31 1.17 -32.91
N VAL A 226 11.92 1.09 -34.17
CA VAL A 226 10.52 1.04 -34.60
C VAL A 226 10.20 -0.39 -35.01
N TYR A 227 9.07 -0.89 -34.55
CA TYR A 227 8.58 -2.23 -34.80
C TYR A 227 7.19 -2.16 -35.43
N PRO A 228 6.87 -2.96 -36.45
CA PRO A 228 5.48 -3.20 -36.83
C PRO A 228 4.68 -3.67 -35.61
N SER A 229 3.48 -3.12 -35.39
CA SER A 229 2.68 -3.39 -34.17
C SER A 229 2.32 -4.86 -34.02
N ASP A 230 2.01 -5.54 -35.12
CA ASP A 230 1.67 -6.96 -35.13
C ASP A 230 2.85 -7.83 -34.66
N GLN A 231 4.07 -7.50 -35.08
CA GLN A 231 5.29 -8.17 -34.63
C GLN A 231 5.52 -7.91 -33.15
N TYR A 232 5.45 -6.64 -32.74
CA TYR A 232 5.72 -6.24 -31.35
C TYR A 232 4.79 -6.95 -30.36
N ASN A 233 3.49 -7.01 -30.68
CA ASN A 233 2.49 -7.63 -29.82
C ASN A 233 2.66 -9.15 -29.71
N ARG A 234 3.13 -9.84 -30.76
CA ARG A 234 3.44 -11.29 -30.70
C ARG A 234 4.63 -11.60 -29.79
N GLU A 235 5.62 -10.71 -29.73
CA GLU A 235 6.83 -10.91 -28.93
C GLU A 235 6.59 -10.68 -27.43
N LYS A 236 5.57 -9.89 -27.04
CA LYS A 236 5.22 -9.62 -25.63
C LYS A 236 4.50 -10.77 -24.89
N VAL A 237 3.88 -11.70 -25.62
CA VAL A 237 3.03 -12.78 -25.04
C VAL A 237 3.81 -14.06 -24.76
N LYS A 238 5.14 -14.06 -24.98
CA LYS A 238 6.04 -15.16 -24.64
C LYS A 238 6.81 -14.84 -23.36
#